data_AF-X0ZY46-F1
#
_entry.id   AF-X0ZY46-F1
#
_cell.length_a   1.000
_cell.length_b   1.000
_cell.length_c   1.000
_cell.angle_alpha   90.00
_cell.angle_beta   90.00
_cell.angle_gamma   90.00
#
_symmetry.space_group_name_H-M   'P 1'
#
loop_
_entity.id
_entity.type
_entity.pdbx_description
1 polymer ?
#
loop_
_entity_poly.entity_id
_entity_poly.type
_entity_poly.pdbx_seq_one_letter_code
_entity_poly.pdbx_strand_id
1 'polypeptide(L)'
;SSVNRVKENKIPYITIITNPTSGGVSASFATIADIIIAEPVALFCFAGPRVVKQTIKKNLPPDFGTSERNLKNGQVDMIVNRSDLKNTLTNLLKLFKE
;
A
#
# COMPACT_ATOMS: atom_id res chain seq x y z
N SER A 1 -18.54 -2.58 7.44
CA SER A 1 -17.84 -3.48 6.50
C SER A 1 -17.07 -4.54 7.29
N SER A 2 -16.62 -5.64 6.68
CA SER A 2 -15.81 -6.65 7.39
C SER A 2 -14.52 -6.05 7.97
N VAL A 3 -13.91 -5.06 7.30
CA VAL A 3 -12.72 -4.35 7.78
C VAL A 3 -13.02 -3.50 9.03
N ASN A 4 -14.18 -2.83 9.10
CA ASN A 4 -14.56 -2.11 10.32
C ASN A 4 -14.69 -3.05 11.52
N ARG A 5 -15.20 -4.27 11.31
CA ARG A 5 -15.29 -5.26 12.39
C ARG A 5 -13.90 -5.64 12.92
N VAL A 6 -12.89 -5.76 12.06
CA VAL A 6 -11.48 -6.00 12.47
C VAL A 6 -10.99 -4.87 13.38
N LYS A 7 -11.24 -3.62 12.99
CA LYS A 7 -10.90 -2.43 13.77
C LYS A 7 -11.65 -2.34 15.11
N GLU A 8 -12.96 -2.60 15.10
CA GLU A 8 -13.81 -2.60 16.31
C GLU A 8 -13.36 -3.65 17.33
N ASN A 9 -12.87 -4.79 16.85
CA ASN A 9 -12.32 -5.86 17.70
C ASN A 9 -10.84 -5.65 18.06
N LYS A 10 -10.26 -4.49 17.72
CA LYS A 10 -8.85 -4.14 17.99
C LYS A 10 -7.86 -5.19 17.45
N ILE A 11 -8.19 -5.83 16.33
CA ILE A 11 -7.30 -6.78 15.67
C ILE A 11 -6.40 -5.98 14.73
N PRO A 12 -5.06 -6.12 14.83
CA PRO A 12 -4.14 -5.36 13.97
C PRO A 12 -4.36 -5.74 12.50
N TYR A 13 -4.56 -4.71 11.68
CA TYR A 13 -4.76 -4.86 10.24
C TYR A 13 -3.57 -4.30 9.48
N ILE A 14 -2.82 -5.17 8.83
CA ILE A 14 -1.63 -4.82 8.04
C ILE A 14 -1.88 -5.19 6.58
N THR A 15 -1.65 -4.26 5.66
CA THR A 15 -1.70 -4.54 4.22
C THR A 15 -0.30 -4.56 3.62
N ILE A 16 -0.11 -5.44 2.63
CA ILE A 16 1.12 -5.54 1.86
C ILE A 16 0.76 -5.26 0.40
N ILE A 17 1.15 -4.08 -0.06
CA ILE A 17 0.97 -3.61 -1.43
C ILE A 17 2.04 -4.27 -2.30
N THR A 18 1.56 -5.07 -3.26
CA THR A 18 2.41 -5.77 -4.23
C THR A 18 2.14 -5.28 -5.64
N ASN A 19 3.06 -5.55 -6.56
CA ASN A 19 2.97 -5.04 -7.91
C ASN A 19 2.05 -5.92 -8.81
N PRO A 20 1.02 -5.36 -9.48
CA PRO A 20 0.39 -4.05 -9.26
C PRO A 20 -0.81 -4.11 -8.31
N THR A 21 -1.07 -3.03 -7.58
CA THR A 21 -2.29 -2.82 -6.80
C THR A 21 -2.99 -1.56 -7.30
N SER A 22 -4.14 -1.72 -7.97
CA SER A 22 -4.82 -0.58 -8.59
C SER A 22 -6.34 -0.61 -8.50
N GLY A 23 -7.00 0.48 -8.92
CA GLY A 23 -8.46 0.55 -9.05
C GLY A 23 -9.18 0.37 -7.71
N GLY A 24 -10.27 -0.40 -7.74
CA GLY A 24 -11.14 -0.60 -6.57
C GLY A 24 -10.42 -1.18 -5.34
N VAL A 25 -9.41 -2.03 -5.53
CA VAL A 25 -8.61 -2.57 -4.41
C VAL A 25 -7.83 -1.45 -3.72
N SER A 26 -7.13 -0.62 -4.51
CA SER A 26 -6.39 0.54 -3.99
C SER A 26 -7.28 1.62 -3.37
N ALA A 27 -8.56 1.68 -3.74
CA ALA A 27 -9.54 2.62 -3.21
C ALA A 27 -10.44 2.00 -2.11
N SER A 28 -10.08 0.83 -1.58
CA SER A 28 -10.86 0.14 -0.56
C SER A 28 -9.97 -0.40 0.56
N PHE A 29 -9.93 -1.71 0.75
CA PHE A 29 -9.32 -2.34 1.90
C PHE A 29 -7.79 -2.17 1.94
N ALA A 30 -7.13 -1.99 0.79
CA ALA A 30 -5.68 -1.86 0.72
C ALA A 30 -5.13 -0.62 1.48
N THR A 31 -5.92 0.44 1.64
CA THR A 31 -5.49 1.75 2.17
C THR A 31 -6.10 2.13 3.50
N ILE A 32 -6.87 1.23 4.12
CA ILE A 32 -7.56 1.47 5.40
C ILE A 32 -7.01 0.56 6.50
N ALA A 33 -5.72 0.22 6.38
CA ALA A 33 -4.97 -0.59 7.32
C ALA A 33 -4.35 0.27 8.43
N ASP A 34 -3.99 -0.36 9.55
CA ASP A 34 -3.22 0.28 10.61
C ASP A 34 -1.77 0.50 10.16
N ILE A 35 -1.24 -0.42 9.34
CA ILE A 35 0.07 -0.30 8.69
C ILE A 35 -0.04 -0.76 7.23
N ILE A 36 0.43 0.08 6.31
CA ILE A 36 0.50 -0.16 4.87
C ILE A 36 1.96 -0.34 4.48
N ILE A 37 2.35 -1.57 4.18
CA ILE A 37 3.69 -1.93 3.69
C ILE A 37 3.63 -2.04 2.17
N ALA A 38 4.68 -1.63 1.45
CA ALA A 38 4.82 -1.92 0.02
C ALA A 38 6.11 -2.68 -0.29
N GLU A 39 6.09 -3.50 -1.33
CA GLU A 39 7.32 -4.03 -1.94
C GLU A 39 8.00 -2.93 -2.79
N PRO A 40 9.33 -2.98 -2.97
CA PRO A 40 10.04 -2.00 -3.79
C PRO A 40 9.54 -1.96 -5.23
N VAL A 41 9.52 -0.77 -5.83
CA VAL A 41 9.07 -0.51 -7.20
C VAL A 41 7.64 -0.99 -7.49
N ALA A 42 6.81 -1.23 -6.47
CA ALA A 42 5.44 -1.68 -6.68
C ALA A 42 4.57 -0.55 -7.26
N LEU A 43 3.79 -0.85 -8.31
CA LEU A 43 2.81 0.09 -8.82
C LEU A 43 1.55 0.08 -7.95
N PHE A 44 1.30 1.19 -7.29
CA PHE A 44 0.16 1.44 -6.41
C PHE A 44 -0.53 2.76 -6.80
N CYS A 45 -1.72 2.64 -7.40
CA CYS A 45 -2.46 3.81 -7.90
C CYS A 45 -3.94 3.49 -8.16
N PHE A 46 -4.85 4.43 -7.90
CA PHE A 46 -6.26 4.27 -8.26
C PHE A 46 -6.46 4.13 -9.78
N ALA A 47 -6.03 5.14 -10.54
CA ALA A 47 -6.07 5.12 -12.00
C ALA A 47 -4.69 4.77 -12.55
N GLY A 48 -4.63 3.75 -13.40
CA GLY A 48 -3.37 3.32 -14.01
C GLY A 48 -2.71 4.42 -14.87
N PRO A 49 -1.37 4.40 -15.04
CA PRO A 49 -0.64 5.44 -15.77
C PRO A 49 -1.17 5.70 -17.18
N ARG A 50 -1.63 4.64 -17.88
CA ARG A 50 -2.22 4.74 -19.22
C ARG A 50 -3.47 5.62 -19.25
N VAL A 51 -4.38 5.41 -18.31
CA VAL A 51 -5.64 6.15 -18.22
C VAL A 51 -5.36 7.61 -17.89
N VAL A 52 -4.51 7.86 -16.90
CA VAL A 52 -4.15 9.23 -16.48
C VAL A 52 -3.45 9.99 -17.62
N LYS A 53 -2.55 9.32 -18.37
CA LYS A 53 -1.87 9.92 -19.52
C LYS A 53 -2.85 10.31 -20.64
N GLN A 54 -3.86 9.48 -20.90
CA GLN A 54 -4.90 9.77 -21.90
C GLN A 54 -5.78 10.96 -21.49
N THR A 55 -6.08 11.10 -20.20
CA THR A 55 -6.91 12.19 -19.67
C THR A 55 -6.18 13.53 -19.65
N ILE A 56 -4.94 13.56 -19.13
CA ILE A 56 -4.17 14.82 -18.94
C ILE A 56 -3.44 15.23 -20.23
N LYS A 57 -3.26 14.31 -21.20
CA LYS A 57 -2.51 14.51 -22.45
C LYS A 57 -1.08 15.02 -22.23
N LYS A 58 -0.48 14.69 -21.08
CA LYS A 58 0.93 15.00 -20.72
C LYS A 58 1.67 13.73 -20.33
N ASN A 59 2.99 13.75 -20.45
CA ASN A 59 3.82 12.66 -19.93
C ASN A 59 3.78 12.66 -18.40
N LEU A 60 3.68 11.46 -17.83
CA LEU A 60 3.74 11.25 -16.40
C LEU A 60 5.21 11.15 -15.96
N PRO A 61 5.54 11.59 -14.73
CA PRO A 61 6.81 11.29 -14.10
C PRO A 61 7.12 9.79 -14.12
N PRO A 62 8.39 9.38 -14.23
CA PRO A 62 8.78 7.97 -14.26
C PRO A 62 8.49 7.23 -12.95
N ASP A 63 8.40 7.95 -11.83
CA ASP A 63 8.08 7.43 -10.49
C ASP A 63 6.57 7.40 -10.21
N PHE A 64 5.72 7.71 -11.19
CA PHE A 64 4.27 7.81 -10.98
C PHE A 64 3.69 6.50 -10.45
N GLY A 65 3.05 6.56 -9.28
CA GLY A 65 2.42 5.42 -8.63
C GLY A 65 3.41 4.39 -8.08
N THR A 66 4.71 4.64 -8.07
CA THR A 66 5.68 3.73 -7.44
C THR A 66 5.53 3.73 -5.92
N SER A 67 5.89 2.62 -5.27
CA SER A 67 5.96 2.51 -3.81
C SER A 67 6.78 3.64 -3.17
N GLU A 68 7.87 4.05 -3.81
CA GLU A 68 8.78 5.12 -3.37
C GLU A 68 8.07 6.47 -3.40
N ARG A 69 7.30 6.73 -4.47
CA ARG A 69 6.51 7.96 -4.55
C ARG A 69 5.37 7.97 -3.54
N ASN A 70 4.72 6.83 -3.34
CA ASN A 70 3.61 6.70 -2.39
C ASN A 70 4.09 6.79 -0.93
N LEU A 71 5.26 6.25 -0.60
CA LEU A 71 5.94 6.46 0.68
C LEU A 71 6.22 7.95 0.91
N LYS A 72 6.79 8.64 -0.08
CA LYS A 72 7.07 10.08 0.01
C LYS A 72 5.80 10.93 0.21
N ASN A 73 4.67 10.49 -0.35
CA ASN A 73 3.38 11.16 -0.22
C ASN A 73 2.61 10.76 1.05
N GLY A 74 3.14 9.86 1.89
CA GLY A 74 2.49 9.39 3.12
C GLY A 74 1.33 8.42 2.92
N GLN A 75 1.27 7.75 1.76
CA GLN A 75 0.25 6.74 1.47
C GLN A 75 0.69 5.30 1.82
N VAL A 76 1.98 5.10 2.03
CA VAL A 76 2.62 3.85 2.44
C VAL A 76 3.50 4.20 3.64
N ASP A 77 3.51 3.35 4.66
CA ASP A 77 4.29 3.58 5.88
C ASP A 77 5.74 3.13 5.73
N MET A 78 5.98 2.04 4.99
CA MET A 78 7.31 1.51 4.77
C MET A 78 7.43 0.67 3.50
N ILE A 79 8.64 0.63 2.94
CA ILE A 79 8.99 -0.24 1.81
C ILE A 79 9.90 -1.35 2.33
N VAL A 80 9.53 -2.59 2.06
CA VAL A 80 10.22 -3.78 2.61
C VAL A 80 10.46 -4.79 1.48
N ASN A 81 11.72 -5.21 1.34
CA ASN A 81 12.06 -6.29 0.42
C ASN A 81 11.36 -7.59 0.80
N ARG A 82 10.99 -8.39 -0.20
CA ARG A 82 10.27 -9.66 0.02
C ARG A 82 11.00 -10.62 0.96
N SER A 83 12.33 -10.66 0.91
CA SER A 83 13.16 -11.47 1.81
C SER A 83 12.99 -11.08 3.28
N ASP A 84 12.72 -9.81 3.55
CA ASP A 84 12.72 -9.24 4.90
C ASP A 84 11.29 -9.14 5.47
N LEU A 85 10.25 -9.26 4.61
CA LEU A 85 8.84 -9.16 5.00
C LEU A 85 8.49 -10.05 6.20
N LYS A 86 8.96 -11.31 6.21
CA LYS A 86 8.66 -12.23 7.32
C LYS A 86 9.18 -11.69 8.65
N ASN A 87 10.39 -11.17 8.67
CA ASN A 87 11.01 -10.62 9.88
C ASN A 87 10.31 -9.33 10.30
N THR A 88 10.02 -8.43 9.36
CA THR A 88 9.30 -7.17 9.62
C THR A 88 7.91 -7.44 10.20
N LEU A 89 7.12 -8.32 9.57
CA LEU A 89 5.78 -8.70 10.06
C LEU A 89 5.84 -9.33 11.44
N THR A 90 6.83 -10.19 11.70
CA THR A 90 7.01 -10.80 13.02
C THR A 90 7.25 -9.74 14.08
N ASN A 91 8.08 -8.73 13.79
CA ASN A 91 8.37 -7.64 14.72
C ASN A 91 7.16 -6.73 14.94
N LEU A 92 6.44 -6.39 13.88
CA LEU A 92 5.21 -5.59 13.98
C LEU A 92 4.14 -6.30 14.81
N LEU A 93 3.90 -7.59 14.57
CA LEU A 93 2.92 -8.36 15.34
C LEU A 93 3.31 -8.52 16.81
N LYS A 94 4.61 -8.56 17.14
CA LYS A 94 5.07 -8.53 18.53
C LYS A 94 4.74 -7.18 19.18
N LEU A 95 4.97 -6.07 18.48
CA LEU A 95 4.64 -4.73 18.97
C LEU A 95 3.14 -4.57 19.27
N PHE A 96 2.25 -5.14 18.45
CA PHE A 96 0.81 -5.10 18.70
C PHE A 96 0.31 -6.02 19.82
N LYS A 97 1.15 -6.96 20.28
CA LYS A 97 0.80 -7.88 21.36
C LYS A 97 1.04 -7.26 22.75
N GLU A 98 1.91 -6.26 22.82
CA GLU A 98 2.22 -5.48 24.04
C GLU A 98 1.16 -4.40 24.29
#